data_AF-A0A522JVI4-F1
#
_entry.id   AF-A0A522JVI4-F1
#
_cell.length_a   1.000
_cell.length_b   1.000
_cell.length_c   1.000
_cell.angle_alpha   90.00
_cell.angle_beta   90.00
_cell.angle_gamma   90.00
#
_symmetry.space_group_name_H-M   'P 1'
#
loop_
_entity.id
_entity.type
_entity.pdbx_description
1 polymer ?
#
loop_
_entity_poly.entity_id
_entity_poly.type
_entity_poly.pdbx_seq_one_letter_code
_entity_poly.pdbx_strand_id
1 'polypeptide(L)'
;MTLPYERSRAVIETRKFLTLLLGNGRVPASVRKEAKWLLRHHPSASQVFQAGWHELASPTYVLEPIFDTSVDGKPSEHWATLPHPVRTP
;
A
#
# COMPACT_ATOMS: atom_id res chain seq x y z
N MET A 1 4.59 14.32 6.60
CA MET A 1 4.68 12.85 6.42
C MET A 1 3.40 12.39 5.75
N THR A 2 3.47 11.37 4.89
CA THR A 2 2.28 10.70 4.33
C THR A 2 1.74 9.70 5.34
N LEU A 3 0.43 9.45 5.37
CA LEU A 3 -0.21 8.49 6.29
C LEU A 3 -0.06 7.04 5.81
N PRO A 4 -0.12 6.04 6.70
CA PRO A 4 -0.11 4.62 6.32
C PRO A 4 -1.18 4.27 5.27
N TYR A 5 -2.38 4.86 5.41
CA TYR A 5 -3.46 4.71 4.44
C TYR A 5 -3.10 5.27 3.05
N GLU A 6 -2.47 6.44 3.00
CA GLU A 6 -2.06 7.05 1.74
C GLU A 6 -1.01 6.20 1.03
N ARG A 7 -0.06 5.63 1.79
CA ARG A 7 0.96 4.70 1.27
C ARG A 7 0.33 3.41 0.76
N SER A 8 -0.55 2.78 1.55
CA SER A 8 -1.29 1.58 1.12
C SER A 8 -2.07 1.83 -0.16
N ARG A 9 -2.79 2.95 -0.24
CA ARG A 9 -3.58 3.34 -1.41
C ARG A 9 -2.68 3.54 -2.63
N ALA A 10 -1.55 4.24 -2.51
CA ALA A 10 -0.63 4.46 -3.61
C ALA A 10 -0.12 3.14 -4.23
N VAL A 11 0.24 2.17 -3.38
CA VAL A 11 0.69 0.84 -3.82
C VAL A 11 -0.45 0.08 -4.50
N ILE A 12 -1.64 0.05 -3.90
CA ILE A 12 -2.81 -0.66 -4.45
C ILE A 12 -3.23 -0.08 -5.80
N GLU A 13 -3.29 1.24 -5.93
CA GLU A 13 -3.66 1.91 -7.18
C GLU A 13 -2.60 1.71 -8.27
N THR A 14 -1.32 1.63 -7.90
CA THR A 14 -0.25 1.31 -8.86
C THR A 14 -0.47 -0.07 -9.48
N ARG A 15 -0.83 -1.09 -8.69
CA ARG A 15 -1.17 -2.42 -9.23
C ARG A 15 -2.34 -2.37 -10.21
N LYS A 16 -3.38 -1.59 -9.88
CA LYS A 16 -4.54 -1.40 -10.77
C LYS A 16 -4.11 -0.73 -12.09
N PHE A 17 -3.31 0.33 -12.01
CA PHE A 17 -2.77 1.01 -13.18
C PHE A 17 -1.94 0.07 -14.07
N LEU A 18 -1.03 -0.72 -13.50
CA LEU A 18 -0.24 -1.70 -14.25
C LEU A 18 -1.13 -2.75 -14.94
N THR A 19 -2.21 -3.17 -14.29
CA THR A 19 -3.19 -4.10 -14.87
C THR A 19 -3.93 -3.47 -16.06
N LEU A 20 -4.32 -2.18 -15.95
CA LEU A 20 -4.92 -1.43 -17.04
C LEU A 20 -3.96 -1.28 -18.23
N LEU A 21 -2.68 -0.98 -17.99
CA LEU A 21 -1.67 -0.92 -19.05
C LEU A 21 -1.55 -2.26 -19.77
N LEU A 22 -1.46 -3.37 -19.03
CA LEU A 22 -1.30 -4.71 -19.59
C LEU A 22 -2.46 -5.10 -20.52
N GLY A 23 -3.70 -4.75 -20.15
CA GLY A 23 -4.92 -5.06 -20.92
C GLY A 23 -5.20 -4.12 -22.09
N ASN A 24 -4.50 -2.98 -22.20
CA ASN A 24 -4.81 -1.97 -23.20
C ASN A 24 -4.01 -2.15 -24.50
N GLY A 25 -4.66 -2.62 -25.56
CA GLY A 25 -4.03 -2.83 -26.87
C GLY A 25 -3.45 -1.59 -27.55
N ARG A 26 -3.83 -0.38 -27.11
CA ARG A 26 -3.25 0.89 -27.59
C ARG A 26 -1.90 1.22 -26.95
N VAL A 27 -1.52 0.52 -25.87
CA VAL A 27 -0.23 0.70 -25.19
C VAL A 27 0.86 -0.09 -25.92
N PRO A 28 2.04 0.51 -26.19
CA PRO A 28 3.15 -0.17 -26.84
C PRO A 28 3.49 -1.52 -26.20
N ALA A 29 3.83 -2.51 -27.03
CA ALA A 29 4.12 -3.86 -26.55
C ALA A 29 5.26 -3.93 -25.51
N SER A 30 6.27 -3.05 -25.64
CA SER A 30 7.35 -2.91 -24.67
C SER A 30 6.86 -2.49 -23.29
N VAL A 31 5.98 -1.49 -23.22
CA VAL A 31 5.39 -1.00 -21.96
C VAL A 31 4.49 -2.06 -21.33
N ARG A 32 3.69 -2.78 -22.12
CA ARG A 32 2.88 -3.90 -21.61
C ARG A 32 3.73 -5.04 -21.06
N LYS A 33 4.86 -5.34 -21.71
CA LYS A 33 5.82 -6.33 -21.22
C LYS A 33 6.41 -5.92 -19.86
N GLU A 34 6.74 -4.65 -19.69
CA GLU A 34 7.25 -4.11 -18.43
C GLU A 34 6.18 -4.19 -17.32
N ALA A 35 4.95 -3.75 -17.61
CA ALA A 35 3.85 -3.85 -16.67
C ALA A 35 3.59 -5.30 -16.23
N LYS A 36 3.66 -6.26 -17.18
CA LYS A 36 3.58 -7.69 -16.88
C LYS A 36 4.71 -8.17 -15.97
N TRP A 37 5.93 -7.65 -16.14
CA TRP A 37 7.08 -8.03 -15.34
C TRP A 37 6.94 -7.50 -13.90
N LEU A 38 6.62 -6.21 -13.75
CA LEU A 38 6.36 -5.58 -12.45
C LEU A 38 5.24 -6.29 -11.67
N LEU A 39 4.14 -6.65 -12.33
CA LEU A 39 3.00 -7.32 -11.70
C LEU A 39 3.33 -8.68 -11.06
N ARG A 40 4.43 -9.33 -11.44
CA ARG A 40 4.85 -10.65 -10.88
C ARG A 40 5.17 -10.58 -9.40
N HIS A 41 5.75 -9.47 -8.95
CA HIS A 41 6.20 -9.27 -7.57
C HIS A 41 5.54 -8.09 -6.89
N HIS A 42 4.75 -7.30 -7.61
CA HIS A 42 3.96 -6.24 -7.02
C HIS A 42 2.93 -6.82 -6.04
N PRO A 43 2.87 -6.36 -4.79
CA PRO A 43 1.96 -6.91 -3.80
C PRO A 43 0.49 -6.71 -4.20
N SER A 44 -0.36 -7.68 -3.86
CA SER A 44 -1.82 -7.53 -3.86
C SER A 44 -2.27 -6.61 -2.71
N ALA A 45 -3.52 -6.13 -2.77
CA ALA A 45 -4.10 -5.37 -1.65
C ALA A 45 -4.07 -6.17 -0.34
N SER A 46 -4.39 -7.46 -0.37
CA SER A 46 -4.32 -8.32 0.81
C SER A 46 -2.91 -8.43 1.39
N GLN A 47 -1.88 -8.53 0.55
CA GLN A 47 -0.48 -8.56 0.99
C GLN A 47 -0.05 -7.23 1.61
N VAL A 48 -0.51 -6.10 1.07
CA VAL A 48 -0.25 -4.77 1.64
C VAL A 48 -0.86 -4.66 3.04
N PHE A 49 -2.13 -5.01 3.20
CA PHE A 49 -2.80 -4.92 4.50
C PHE A 49 -2.25 -5.92 5.51
N GLN A 50 -1.91 -7.14 5.06
CA GLN A 50 -1.24 -8.13 5.89
C GLN A 50 0.11 -7.63 6.41
N ALA A 51 0.89 -6.93 5.58
CA ALA A 51 2.14 -6.29 6.03
C ALA A 51 1.87 -5.28 7.15
N GLY A 52 0.86 -4.42 7.01
CA GLY A 52 0.46 -3.49 8.08
C GLY A 52 0.10 -4.22 9.40
N TRP A 53 -0.62 -5.34 9.32
CA TRP A 53 -0.91 -6.16 10.50
C TRP A 53 0.35 -6.75 11.16
N HIS A 54 1.31 -7.23 10.37
CA HIS A 54 2.58 -7.74 10.90
C HIS A 54 3.43 -6.65 11.55
N GLU A 55 3.43 -5.44 10.99
CA GLU A 55 4.13 -4.27 11.56
C GLU A 55 3.52 -3.88 12.91
N LEU A 56 2.18 -3.79 12.99
CA LEU A 56 1.47 -3.46 14.21
C LEU A 56 1.66 -4.51 15.33
N ALA A 57 1.72 -5.79 14.97
CA ALA A 57 1.93 -6.88 15.92
C ALA A 57 3.39 -7.05 16.37
N SER A 58 4.34 -6.34 15.73
CA SER A 58 5.76 -6.49 16.03
C SER A 58 6.12 -5.78 17.34
N PRO A 59 6.66 -6.50 18.34
CA PRO A 59 7.06 -5.90 19.61
C PRO A 59 8.25 -4.94 19.49
N THR A 60 8.92 -4.93 18.34
CA THR A 60 10.06 -4.06 18.01
C THR A 60 9.63 -2.79 17.27
N TYR A 61 8.39 -2.71 16.80
CA TYR A 61 7.90 -1.55 16.05
C TYR A 61 7.60 -0.39 17.02
N VAL A 62 8.50 0.60 17.04
CA VAL A 62 8.36 1.83 17.87
C VAL A 62 7.73 2.99 17.08
N LEU A 63 7.51 2.81 15.77
CA LEU A 63 6.98 3.83 14.85
C LEU A 63 5.62 3.44 14.28
N GLU A 64 4.99 4.38 13.57
CA GLU A 64 3.77 4.11 12.80
C GLU A 64 4.00 2.98 11.76
N PRO A 65 3.03 2.08 11.54
CA PRO A 65 3.09 1.12 10.45
C PRO A 65 3.31 1.81 9.10
N ILE A 66 4.10 1.22 8.21
CA ILE A 66 4.26 1.69 6.83
C ILE A 66 2.93 1.54 6.09
N PHE A 67 2.23 0.42 6.27
CA PHE A 67 0.95 0.17 5.62
C PHE A 67 -0.20 0.18 6.61
N ASP A 68 -1.34 0.70 6.15
CA ASP A 68 -2.61 0.58 6.85
C ASP A 68 -3.03 -0.89 7.01
N THR A 69 -3.84 -1.17 8.03
CA THR A 69 -4.34 -2.52 8.34
C THR A 69 -5.78 -2.74 7.89
N SER A 70 -6.40 -1.73 7.27
CA SER A 70 -7.79 -1.79 6.82
C SER A 70 -8.01 -2.86 5.76
N VAL A 71 -9.12 -3.60 5.85
CA VAL A 71 -9.50 -4.64 4.88
C VAL A 71 -10.58 -4.18 3.89
N ASP A 72 -11.22 -3.04 4.13
CA ASP A 72 -12.35 -2.52 3.35
C ASP A 72 -11.97 -1.34 2.44
N GLY A 73 -10.71 -0.90 2.46
CA GLY A 73 -10.20 0.20 1.66
C GLY A 73 -10.52 1.59 2.20
N LYS A 74 -11.09 1.69 3.40
CA LYS A 74 -11.19 2.94 4.17
C LYS A 74 -10.03 3.04 5.16
N PRO A 75 -9.61 4.24 5.59
CA PRO A 75 -8.61 4.35 6.65
C PRO A 75 -9.07 3.59 7.89
N SER A 76 -8.20 2.79 8.49
CA SER A 76 -8.55 2.05 9.71
C SER A 76 -8.87 2.98 10.89
N GLU A 77 -9.89 2.70 11.72
CA GLU A 77 -10.34 3.66 12.74
C GLU A 77 -9.31 3.92 13.86
N HIS A 78 -8.41 2.97 14.11
CA HIS A 78 -7.44 3.05 15.20
C HIS A 78 -6.28 4.03 14.97
N TRP A 79 -6.11 4.64 13.77
CA TRP A 79 -5.07 5.67 13.59
C TRP A 79 -5.37 6.96 14.36
N ALA A 80 -6.63 7.25 14.68
CA ALA A 80 -7.00 8.43 15.47
C ALA A 80 -6.63 8.29 16.96
N THR A 81 -6.34 7.07 17.42
CA THR A 81 -6.16 6.73 18.84
C THR A 81 -4.73 6.32 19.20
N LEU A 82 -3.86 6.10 18.20
CA LEU A 82 -2.44 5.91 18.47
C LEU A 82 -1.86 7.25 18.92
N PRO A 83 -1.02 7.28 19.99
CA PRO A 83 -0.35 8.51 20.38
C PRO A 83 0.48 8.97 19.19
N HIS A 84 0.04 10.01 18.50
CA HIS A 84 0.87 10.71 17.54
C HIS A 84 2.18 11.04 18.26
N PRO A 85 3.35 10.89 17.62
CA PRO A 85 4.56 11.48 18.19
C PRO A 85 4.23 12.96 18.38
N VAL A 86 4.22 13.37 19.66
CA VAL A 86 3.95 14.74 20.06
C VAL A 86 4.81 15.60 19.15
N ARG A 87 4.16 16.39 18.29
CA ARG A 87 4.84 17.37 17.47
C ARG A 87 5.33 18.44 18.43
N THR A 88 6.50 18.21 19.02
CA THR A 88 7.15 19.20 19.88
C THR A 88 7.42 20.45 19.03
N PRO A 89 7.12 21.65 19.55
CA PRO A 89 7.27 22.91 18.84
C PRO A 89 8.72 23.19 18.43
#